data_AF-A0A6M7VBZ8-F1
#
_entry.id   AF-A0A6M7VBZ8-F1
#
_cell.length_a   1.000
_cell.length_b   1.000
_cell.length_c   1.000
_cell.angle_alpha   90.00
_cell.angle_beta   90.00
_cell.angle_gamma   90.00
#
_symmetry.space_group_name_H-M   'P 1'
#
loop_
_entity.id
_entity.type
_entity.pdbx_description
1 polymer ?
#
loop_
_entity_poly.entity_id
_entity_poly.type
_entity_poly.pdbx_seq_one_letter_code
_entity_poly.pdbx_strand_id
1 'polypeptide(L)'
;MRQCPLWARTEDTLGELIQGRETCEPVFLSRHRKRYTRFGVYRLVERCAAQVPSLAARPITPHVIRHTCACHLLQAGVDLNTIRAWLGHVSLETTNIYAEIDLEMKAKAMALCSAAAPRPERPWKENKGVMAFLNAI
;
A
#
# COMPACT_ATOMS: atom_id res chain seq x y z
N MET A 1 8.58 -17.86 1.20
CA MET A 1 8.20 -17.27 2.50
C MET A 1 7.97 -15.78 2.27
N ARG A 2 6.86 -15.20 2.73
CA ARG A 2 6.56 -13.77 2.50
C ARG A 2 6.98 -12.97 3.71
N GLN A 3 7.65 -11.85 3.49
CA GLN A 3 8.03 -10.91 4.55
C GLN A 3 7.32 -9.58 4.29
N CYS A 4 6.68 -9.06 5.33
CA CYS A 4 6.06 -7.74 5.32
C CYS A 4 6.79 -6.92 6.39
N PRO A 5 7.33 -5.73 6.06
CA PRO A 5 7.92 -4.87 7.07
C PRO A 5 6.83 -4.46 8.07
N LEU A 6 7.22 -4.31 9.33
CA LEU A 6 6.39 -3.71 10.36
C LEU A 6 6.74 -2.22 10.45
N TRP A 7 5.73 -1.37 10.60
CA TRP A 7 5.97 0.02 10.98
C TRP A 7 6.40 0.08 12.44
N ALA A 8 7.28 1.03 12.79
CA ALA A 8 7.79 1.20 14.15
C ALA A 8 6.66 1.18 15.21
N ARG A 9 5.61 1.97 14.99
CA ARG A 9 4.44 1.98 15.90
C ARG A 9 3.76 0.60 16.04
N THR A 10 3.71 -0.18 14.96
CA THR A 10 3.14 -1.53 14.98
C THR A 10 4.05 -2.49 15.73
N GLU A 11 5.37 -2.39 15.53
CA GLU A 11 6.37 -3.16 16.28
C GLU A 11 6.26 -2.88 17.79
N ASP A 12 6.23 -1.61 18.19
CA ASP A 12 6.06 -1.20 19.60
C ASP A 12 4.79 -1.83 20.21
N THR A 13 3.65 -1.66 19.52
CA THR A 13 2.35 -2.19 19.99
C THR A 13 2.37 -3.71 20.11
N LEU A 14 3.01 -4.41 19.18
CA LEU A 14 3.12 -5.87 19.23
C LEU A 14 4.09 -6.31 20.34
N GLY A 15 5.16 -5.57 20.57
CA GLY A 15 6.11 -5.79 21.67
C GLY A 15 5.42 -5.71 23.02
N GLU A 16 4.65 -4.65 23.27
CA GLU A 16 3.82 -4.50 24.47
C GLU A 16 2.81 -5.65 24.61
N LEU A 17 2.15 -6.04 23.50
CA LEU A 17 1.15 -7.10 23.51
C LEU A 17 1.72 -8.47 23.93
N ILE A 18 2.93 -8.79 23.48
CA ILE A 18 3.57 -10.10 23.73
C ILE A 18 4.53 -10.08 24.93
N GLN A 19 4.65 -8.96 25.64
CA GLN A 19 5.54 -8.84 26.78
C GLN A 19 5.23 -9.92 27.84
N GLY A 20 6.26 -10.65 28.26
CA GLY A 20 6.15 -11.72 29.25
C GLY A 20 5.51 -13.03 28.76
N ARG A 21 5.32 -13.19 27.44
CA ARG A 21 4.83 -14.44 26.83
C ARG A 21 5.97 -15.32 26.32
N GLU A 22 5.72 -16.62 26.24
CA GLU A 22 6.66 -17.55 25.62
C GLU A 22 6.70 -17.36 24.10
N THR A 23 7.84 -17.67 23.47
CA THR A 23 8.04 -17.51 22.02
C THR A 23 7.12 -18.41 21.17
N CYS A 24 6.56 -19.46 21.76
CA CYS A 24 5.64 -20.38 21.11
C CYS A 24 4.16 -19.93 21.20
N GLU A 25 3.86 -18.93 22.02
CA GLU A 25 2.49 -18.43 22.19
C GLU A 25 2.02 -17.65 20.94
N PRO A 26 0.76 -17.82 20.51
CA PRO A 26 0.20 -16.97 19.47
C PRO A 26 0.19 -15.49 19.89
N VAL A 27 0.64 -14.61 18.99
CA VAL A 27 0.64 -13.15 19.21
C VAL A 27 -0.76 -12.63 19.57
N PHE A 28 -1.77 -13.01 18.79
CA PHE A 28 -3.16 -12.59 18.99
C PHE A 28 -3.98 -13.67 19.70
N LEU A 29 -4.38 -13.36 20.94
CA LEU A 29 -5.21 -14.22 21.78
C LEU A 29 -6.59 -13.61 22.01
N SER A 30 -7.62 -14.44 21.93
CA SER A 30 -8.99 -14.09 22.32
C SER A 30 -9.14 -13.98 23.84
N ARG A 31 -10.31 -13.52 24.32
CA ARG A 31 -10.65 -13.44 25.76
C ARG A 31 -10.41 -14.73 26.55
N HIS A 32 -10.47 -15.87 25.87
CA HIS A 32 -10.29 -17.20 26.47
C HIS A 32 -8.84 -17.70 26.36
N ARG A 33 -7.87 -16.81 26.09
CA ARG A 33 -6.45 -17.13 25.85
C ARG A 33 -6.17 -18.14 24.74
N LYS A 34 -7.10 -18.29 23.79
CA LYS A 34 -6.92 -19.11 22.59
C LYS A 34 -6.57 -18.24 21.39
N ARG A 35 -5.83 -18.80 20.43
CA ARG A 35 -5.52 -18.15 19.14
C ARG A 35 -6.79 -17.55 18.51
N TYR A 36 -6.70 -16.31 18.04
CA TYR A 36 -7.78 -15.70 17.29
C TYR A 36 -8.09 -16.50 16.01
N THR A 37 -9.37 -16.72 15.75
CA THR A 37 -9.83 -17.30 14.48
C THR A 37 -10.00 -16.18 13.45
N ARG A 38 -9.98 -16.54 12.15
CA ARG A 38 -10.28 -15.61 11.06
C ARG A 38 -11.60 -14.87 11.31
N PHE A 39 -12.68 -15.60 11.59
CA PHE A 39 -13.99 -15.00 11.89
C PHE A 39 -13.96 -14.08 13.13
N GLY A 40 -13.17 -14.44 14.15
CA GLY A 40 -12.98 -13.61 15.33
C GLY A 40 -12.34 -12.26 15.00
N VAL A 41 -11.37 -12.23 14.07
CA VAL A 41 -10.75 -10.98 13.61
C VAL A 41 -11.76 -10.11 12.84
N TYR A 42 -12.60 -10.69 11.98
CA TYR A 42 -13.65 -9.93 11.28
C TYR A 42 -14.59 -9.24 12.28
N ARG A 43 -15.14 -10.01 13.23
CA ARG A 43 -16.04 -9.47 14.25
C ARG A 43 -15.37 -8.43 15.15
N LEU A 44 -14.08 -8.58 15.42
CA LEU A 44 -13.31 -7.60 16.18
C LEU A 44 -13.23 -6.28 15.41
N VAL A 45 -12.86 -6.33 14.13
CA VAL A 45 -12.78 -5.14 13.26
C VAL A 45 -14.13 -4.44 13.15
N GLU A 46 -15.21 -5.19 12.87
CA GLU A 46 -16.56 -4.62 12.78
C GLU A 46 -16.96 -3.92 14.08
N ARG A 47 -16.69 -4.54 15.24
CA ARG A 47 -16.98 -3.96 16.55
C ARG A 47 -16.18 -2.69 16.81
N CYS A 48 -14.87 -2.71 16.51
CA CYS A 48 -14.02 -1.53 16.68
C CYS A 48 -14.46 -0.38 15.76
N ALA A 49 -14.84 -0.69 14.51
CA ALA A 49 -15.32 0.30 13.56
C ALA A 49 -16.65 0.94 14.02
N ALA A 50 -17.56 0.16 14.60
CA ALA A 50 -18.82 0.67 15.16
C ALA A 50 -18.62 1.64 16.34
N GLN A 51 -17.48 1.58 17.03
CA GLN A 51 -17.13 2.52 18.10
C GLN A 51 -16.56 3.84 17.61
N VAL A 52 -16.26 3.95 16.31
CA VAL A 52 -15.76 5.18 15.68
C VAL A 52 -16.91 5.84 14.93
N PRO A 53 -17.45 7.00 15.40
CA PRO A 53 -18.66 7.59 14.82
C PRO A 53 -18.59 7.85 13.32
N SER A 54 -17.41 8.25 12.81
CA SER A 54 -17.20 8.51 11.38
C SER A 54 -17.21 7.24 10.51
N LEU A 55 -17.06 6.06 11.12
CA LEU A 55 -17.01 4.76 10.44
C LEU A 55 -18.24 3.90 10.72
N ALA A 56 -19.08 4.25 11.70
CA ALA A 56 -20.19 3.43 12.16
C ALA A 56 -21.20 3.05 11.06
N ALA A 57 -21.38 3.91 10.04
CA ALA A 57 -22.26 3.66 8.91
C ALA A 57 -21.60 2.91 7.73
N ARG A 58 -20.29 2.60 7.82
CA ARG A 58 -19.53 1.97 6.73
C ARG A 58 -19.23 0.50 7.04
N PRO A 59 -19.31 -0.41 6.04
CA PRO A 59 -18.96 -1.82 6.23
C PRO A 59 -17.43 -1.99 6.28
N ILE A 60 -16.84 -1.77 7.46
CA ILE A 60 -15.39 -1.93 7.65
C ILE A 60 -15.07 -3.41 7.94
N THR A 61 -14.26 -4.00 7.06
CA THR A 61 -13.78 -5.38 7.19
C THR A 61 -12.26 -5.44 7.05
N PRO A 62 -11.60 -6.56 7.44
CA PRO A 62 -10.17 -6.74 7.21
C PRO A 62 -9.75 -6.55 5.74
N HIS A 63 -10.62 -6.88 4.77
CA HIS A 63 -10.35 -6.65 3.36
C HIS A 63 -10.30 -5.16 3.00
N VAL A 64 -11.23 -4.36 3.55
CA VAL A 64 -11.25 -2.90 3.34
C VAL A 64 -9.98 -2.28 3.92
N ILE A 65 -9.59 -2.63 5.15
CA ILE A 65 -8.37 -2.13 5.79
C ILE A 65 -7.13 -2.45 4.94
N ARG A 66 -7.04 -3.68 4.43
CA ARG A 66 -5.94 -4.12 3.57
C ARG A 66 -5.90 -3.32 2.25
N HIS A 67 -7.06 -3.07 1.64
CA HIS A 67 -7.14 -2.28 0.42
C HIS A 67 -6.71 -0.83 0.66
N THR A 68 -7.19 -0.20 1.73
CA THR A 68 -6.77 1.15 2.12
C THR A 68 -5.27 1.23 2.37
N CYS A 69 -4.68 0.23 3.04
CA CYS A 69 -3.23 0.16 3.24
C CYS A 69 -2.46 0.08 1.91
N ALA A 70 -2.91 -0.76 0.97
CA ALA A 70 -2.32 -0.85 -0.36
C ALA A 70 -2.41 0.48 -1.13
N CYS A 71 -3.56 1.16 -1.09
CA CYS A 71 -3.74 2.47 -1.73
C CYS A 71 -2.80 3.53 -1.12
N HIS A 72 -2.67 3.57 0.21
CA HIS A 72 -1.75 4.50 0.87
C HIS A 72 -0.29 4.24 0.52
N LEU A 73 0.12 2.96 0.42
CA LEU A 73 1.47 2.60 -0.02
C LEU A 73 1.73 3.03 -1.47
N LEU A 74 0.74 2.84 -2.35
CA LEU A 74 0.87 3.29 -3.74
C LEU A 74 0.96 4.81 -3.84
N GLN A 75 0.13 5.54 -3.10
CA GLN A 75 0.17 7.01 -3.04
C GLN A 75 1.49 7.54 -2.47
N ALA A 76 2.14 6.80 -1.58
CA ALA A 76 3.47 7.10 -1.08
C ALA A 76 4.59 6.74 -2.08
N GLY A 77 4.25 6.21 -3.25
CA GLY A 77 5.18 5.86 -4.32
C GLY A 77 5.83 4.49 -4.20
N VAL A 78 5.31 3.60 -3.35
CA VAL A 78 5.77 2.21 -3.31
C VAL A 78 5.26 1.49 -4.57
N ASP A 79 6.17 0.78 -5.24
CA ASP A 79 5.81 0.09 -6.48
C ASP A 79 4.81 -1.05 -6.23
N LEU A 80 3.94 -1.27 -7.22
CA LEU A 80 2.85 -2.23 -7.12
C LEU A 80 3.34 -3.68 -6.89
N ASN A 81 4.52 -4.04 -7.43
CA ASN A 81 5.08 -5.38 -7.25
C ASN A 81 5.54 -5.60 -5.81
N THR A 82 6.15 -4.59 -5.20
CA THR A 82 6.51 -4.58 -3.78
C THR A 82 5.27 -4.63 -2.89
N ILE A 83 4.24 -3.85 -3.17
CA ILE A 83 2.97 -3.93 -2.42
C ILE A 83 2.36 -5.33 -2.52
N ARG A 84 2.36 -5.92 -3.72
CA ARG A 84 1.88 -7.29 -3.93
C ARG A 84 2.74 -8.32 -3.19
N ALA A 85 4.06 -8.16 -3.16
CA ALA A 85 4.95 -9.00 -2.39
C ALA A 85 4.69 -8.87 -0.89
N TRP A 86 4.52 -7.65 -0.38
CA TRP A 86 4.33 -7.39 1.05
C TRP A 86 2.96 -7.72 1.56
N LEU A 87 1.89 -7.49 0.80
CA LEU A 87 0.52 -7.77 1.22
C LEU A 87 0.06 -9.15 0.74
N GLY A 88 0.71 -9.77 -0.25
CA GLY A 88 0.38 -11.08 -0.83
C GLY A 88 -0.89 -11.01 -1.67
N HIS A 89 -1.05 -11.81 -2.74
CA HIS A 89 -2.15 -11.79 -3.74
C HIS A 89 -3.37 -10.94 -3.34
N VAL A 90 -3.20 -9.62 -3.33
CA VAL A 90 -4.32 -8.71 -3.08
C VAL A 90 -5.17 -8.96 -4.31
N SER A 91 -6.42 -9.39 -4.13
CA SER A 91 -7.34 -9.50 -5.27
C SER A 91 -7.34 -8.12 -5.89
N LEU A 92 -6.67 -8.00 -7.03
CA LEU A 92 -6.63 -6.79 -7.85
C LEU A 92 -7.92 -6.72 -8.68
N GLU A 93 -9.04 -7.22 -8.15
CA GLU A 93 -10.37 -7.01 -8.74
C GLU A 93 -10.66 -5.51 -8.96
N THR A 94 -9.92 -4.64 -8.26
CA THR A 94 -9.88 -3.19 -8.48
C THR A 94 -8.56 -2.71 -9.10
N THR A 95 -8.05 -3.39 -10.13
CA THR A 95 -6.90 -2.93 -10.93
C THR A 95 -7.11 -1.48 -11.42
N ASN A 96 -8.35 -1.11 -11.73
CA ASN A 96 -8.73 0.25 -12.12
C ASN A 96 -8.42 1.30 -11.05
N ILE A 97 -8.62 0.98 -9.76
CA ILE A 97 -8.34 1.93 -8.65
C ILE A 97 -6.84 2.19 -8.56
N TYR A 98 -6.01 1.15 -8.66
CA TYR A 98 -4.55 1.33 -8.62
C TYR A 98 -4.04 2.05 -9.87
N ALA A 99 -4.62 1.78 -11.05
CA ALA A 99 -4.28 2.50 -12.28
C ALA A 99 -4.65 3.99 -12.20
N GLU A 100 -5.81 4.32 -11.64
CA GLU A 100 -6.24 5.70 -11.42
C GLU A 100 -5.31 6.43 -10.44
N ILE A 101 -4.95 5.79 -9.32
CA ILE A 101 -4.02 6.35 -8.33
C ILE A 101 -2.62 6.54 -8.94
N ASP A 102 -2.10 5.56 -9.69
CA ASP A 102 -0.80 5.66 -10.36
C ASP A 102 -0.79 6.79 -11.41
N LEU A 103 -1.87 6.94 -12.19
CA LEU A 103 -2.01 8.02 -13.16
C LEU A 103 -2.07 9.39 -12.46
N GLU A 104 -2.82 9.51 -11.36
CA GLU A 104 -2.89 10.74 -10.57
C GLU A 104 -1.52 11.08 -9.98
N MET A 105 -0.78 10.09 -9.48
CA MET A 105 0.56 10.27 -8.94
C MET A 105 1.55 10.71 -10.03
N LYS A 106 1.50 10.09 -11.22
CA LYS A 106 2.31 10.50 -12.38
C LYS A 106 1.97 11.91 -12.83
N ALA A 107 0.69 12.27 -12.87
CA ALA A 107 0.25 13.63 -13.20
C ALA A 107 0.78 14.66 -12.18
N LYS A 108 0.70 14.36 -10.88
CA LYS A 108 1.28 15.20 -9.81
C LYS A 108 2.80 15.33 -9.94
N ALA A 109 3.50 14.24 -10.23
CA ALA A 109 4.95 14.27 -10.46
C ALA A 109 5.31 15.12 -11.69
N MET A 110 4.58 14.98 -12.79
CA MET A 110 4.74 15.84 -13.97
C MET A 110 4.46 17.30 -13.67
N ALA A 111 3.45 17.61 -12.84
CA ALA A 111 3.14 18.99 -12.44
C ALA A 111 4.24 19.59 -11.55
N LEU A 112 4.86 18.81 -10.67
CA LEU A 112 6.00 19.25 -9.86
C LEU A 112 7.25 19.48 -10.72
N CYS A 113 7.49 18.62 -11.71
CA CYS A 113 8.63 18.71 -12.62
C CYS A 113 8.40 19.69 -13.79
N SER A 114 7.19 20.23 -13.99
CA SER A 114 6.91 21.20 -15.06
C SER A 114 7.44 22.60 -14.76
N ALA A 115 8.11 22.79 -13.62
CA ALA A 115 8.97 23.93 -13.37
C ALA A 115 10.20 23.89 -14.32
N ALA A 116 10.01 24.49 -15.50
CA ALA A 116 11.06 24.96 -16.41
C ALA A 116 12.04 23.91 -16.95
N ALA A 117 11.55 22.92 -17.70
CA ALA A 117 12.36 22.42 -18.81
C ALA A 117 12.29 23.47 -19.95
N PRO A 118 13.40 24.09 -20.38
CA PRO A 118 13.36 24.93 -21.58
C PRO A 118 12.85 24.06 -22.73
N ARG A 119 11.81 24.53 -23.42
CA ARG A 119 11.36 23.91 -24.66
C ARG A 119 12.60 23.82 -25.57
N PRO A 120 12.99 22.64 -26.07
CA PRO A 120 14.13 22.57 -26.97
C PRO A 120 13.85 23.49 -28.15
N GLU A 121 14.65 24.54 -28.30
CA GLU A 121 14.47 25.56 -29.35
C GLU A 121 14.59 24.94 -30.76
N ARG A 122 15.18 23.75 -30.85
CA ARG A 122 15.40 23.03 -32.10
C ARG A 122 14.54 21.77 -32.16
N PRO A 123 13.82 21.53 -33.28
CA PRO A 123 13.13 20.27 -33.52
C PRO A 123 14.10 19.10 -33.36
N TRP A 124 13.68 18.02 -32.70
CA TRP A 124 14.50 16.81 -32.47
C TRP A 124 15.05 16.20 -33.77
N LYS A 125 14.41 16.47 -34.93
CA LYS A 125 14.87 16.12 -36.28
C LYS A 125 16.20 16.76 -36.67
N GLU A 126 16.57 17.88 -36.07
CA GLU A 126 17.83 18.60 -36.34
C GLU A 126 18.95 18.16 -35.39
N ASN A 127 18.65 17.31 -34.39
CA ASN A 127 19.65 16.81 -33.47
C ASN A 127 20.41 15.64 -34.10
N LYS A 128 21.58 15.97 -34.68
CA LYS A 128 22.47 15.00 -35.36
C LYS A 128 22.80 13.77 -34.51
N GLY A 129 22.91 13.92 -33.18
CA GLY A 129 23.19 12.81 -32.28
C GLY A 129 22.01 11.82 -32.15
N VAL A 130 20.78 12.34 -32.10
CA VAL A 130 19.56 11.52 -32.00
C VAL A 130 19.29 10.78 -33.32
N MET A 131 19.47 11.45 -34.46
CA MET A 131 19.31 10.82 -35.78
C MET A 131 20.39 9.75 -36.04
N ALA A 132 21.61 9.96 -35.58
CA ALA A 132 22.67 8.96 -35.68
C ALA A 132 22.35 7.69 -34.85
N PHE A 133 21.75 7.85 -33.67
CA PHE A 133 21.32 6.73 -32.84
C PHE A 133 20.15 5.94 -33.45
N LEU A 134 19.13 6.64 -33.96
CA LEU A 134 17.96 5.98 -34.57
C LEU A 134 18.27 5.28 -35.89
N ASN A 135 19.27 5.76 -36.64
CA ASN A 135 19.72 5.10 -37.88
C ASN A 135 20.71 3.95 -37.63
N ALA A 136 21.15 3.74 -36.39
CA ALA A 136 22.05 2.65 -36.00
C ALA A 136 21.30 1.43 -35.40
N ILE A 137 19.97 1.49 -35.37
CA ILE A 137 19.05 0.36 -35.10
C ILE A 137 18.49 -0.09 -36.44
#